data_AF-A0A7V1SDT8-F1
#
_entry.id   AF-A0A7V1SDT8-F1
#
_cell.length_a   1.000
_cell.length_b   1.000
_cell.length_c   1.000
_cell.angle_alpha   90.00
_cell.angle_beta   90.00
_cell.angle_gamma   90.00
#
_symmetry.space_group_name_H-M   'P 1'
#
loop_
_entity.id
_entity.type
_entity.pdbx_description
1 polymer ?
#
loop_
_entity_poly.entity_id
_entity_poly.type
_entity_poly.pdbx_seq_one_letter_code
_entity_poly.pdbx_strand_id
1 'polypeptide(L)'
;MPVAVLDINVCYSQSDKATRPRIVITDSTKDSRDIEKTQSDSSDASSSRPQVIIRDIQKEKMPSSQSNPSSSTTKIAPAQSEKSNFTISNEQSSKLDLLTIKGKIAEAKRLLQSKPLLTSLLDSSKVDTSVVRLAYYDRKRNRIDYVTISKSLFLKGGSEFPASSSDGNVVIIRVIRGNGVNTPVTIWEDGEFHVPLVVQYPIERGGFHRETAYYVSSHPGLVTPEVVQAGKIYVRSLVDAARSSLKEKGIFVSKELADIAERLIVVEHVDHYRFRSEYHLNIFNDIYALFAFNEGQTYAYAISSAGAGGLVQMIPSTYAIVRNRFYNVGLIPDFVDGMRNHLNAVKAMLLYMKMVWEDLLMNDVVYQALQRGIATQKELIAAGYNSNPARLPLYIQRGGANWRDLIPAETKIYLEIYRSMELFVPLEPRKE
;
A
#
# COMPACT_ATOMS: atom_id res chain seq x y z
N MET A 1 -51.85 23.38 -8.43
CA MET A 1 -50.66 24.26 -8.36
C MET A 1 -49.44 23.42 -8.69
N PRO A 2 -48.50 23.90 -9.53
CA PRO A 2 -47.48 23.07 -10.17
C PRO A 2 -46.30 22.76 -9.24
N VAL A 3 -45.69 21.60 -9.52
CA VAL A 3 -44.50 21.03 -8.86
C VAL A 3 -43.26 21.77 -9.36
N ALA A 4 -42.49 22.36 -8.44
CA ALA A 4 -41.20 22.97 -8.73
C ALA A 4 -40.11 21.89 -8.79
N VAL A 5 -39.56 21.69 -9.99
CA VAL A 5 -38.31 20.97 -10.23
C VAL A 5 -37.18 21.95 -9.95
N LEU A 6 -36.32 21.64 -8.97
CA LEU A 6 -35.12 22.44 -8.66
C LEU A 6 -33.92 21.81 -9.40
N ASP A 7 -33.57 22.40 -10.54
CA ASP A 7 -32.29 22.18 -11.21
C ASP A 7 -31.19 22.91 -10.43
N ILE A 8 -30.32 22.15 -9.76
CA ILE A 8 -29.10 22.69 -9.16
C ILE A 8 -27.94 22.48 -10.14
N ASN A 9 -27.72 23.48 -11.00
CA ASN A 9 -26.46 23.65 -11.71
C ASN A 9 -25.41 24.20 -10.74
N VAL A 10 -24.52 23.32 -10.24
CA VAL A 10 -23.32 23.77 -9.53
C VAL A 10 -22.21 24.01 -10.53
N CYS A 11 -21.94 25.28 -10.82
CA CYS A 11 -20.72 25.74 -11.49
C CYS A 11 -19.50 25.39 -10.63
N TYR A 12 -18.63 24.52 -11.11
CA TYR A 12 -17.28 24.34 -10.58
C TYR A 12 -16.38 25.47 -11.09
N SER A 13 -15.94 26.37 -10.20
CA SER A 13 -14.81 27.25 -10.50
C SER A 13 -13.53 26.44 -10.51
N GLN A 14 -12.88 26.39 -11.66
CA GLN A 14 -11.51 25.91 -11.80
C GLN A 14 -10.57 26.86 -11.03
N SER A 15 -9.90 26.37 -10.00
CA SER A 15 -8.74 27.05 -9.41
C SER A 15 -7.54 26.11 -9.39
N ASP A 16 -6.58 26.46 -10.26
CA ASP A 16 -5.13 26.24 -10.19
C ASP A 16 -4.59 24.85 -9.89
N LYS A 17 -4.28 24.15 -10.99
CA LYS A 17 -3.34 23.03 -11.04
C LYS A 17 -1.93 23.52 -10.70
N ALA A 18 -1.51 23.33 -9.46
CA ALA A 18 -0.09 23.37 -9.10
C ALA A 18 0.57 22.05 -9.54
N THR A 19 1.18 22.06 -10.72
CA THR A 19 2.10 21.03 -11.20
C THR A 19 3.29 20.90 -10.26
N ARG A 20 3.46 19.73 -9.64
CA ARG A 20 4.68 19.34 -8.90
C ARG A 20 5.32 18.13 -9.59
N PRO A 21 6.65 18.01 -9.51
CA PRO A 21 7.45 17.30 -10.50
C PRO A 21 7.21 15.79 -10.48
N ARG A 22 7.08 15.26 -11.69
CA ARG A 22 6.89 13.86 -12.05
C ARG A 22 8.26 13.17 -12.00
N ILE A 23 8.48 12.24 -11.07
CA ILE A 23 9.54 11.24 -11.25
C ILE A 23 8.89 10.08 -11.99
N VAL A 24 9.12 10.07 -13.30
CA VAL A 24 8.80 8.96 -14.17
C VAL A 24 10.01 8.03 -14.16
N ILE A 25 9.85 6.82 -13.65
CA ILE A 25 10.75 5.71 -13.98
C ILE A 25 10.13 5.06 -15.21
N THR A 26 10.63 5.41 -16.40
CA THR A 26 10.33 4.70 -17.64
C THR A 26 11.42 3.67 -17.89
N ASP A 27 11.03 2.40 -17.88
CA ASP A 27 11.78 1.35 -18.58
C ASP A 27 11.59 1.56 -20.09
N SER A 28 12.67 1.94 -20.76
CA SER A 28 12.72 2.11 -22.21
C SER A 28 13.05 0.76 -22.87
N THR A 29 12.04 0.02 -23.33
CA THR A 29 12.19 -0.90 -24.46
C THR A 29 10.87 -1.11 -25.21
N LYS A 30 10.89 -0.76 -26.51
CA LYS A 30 9.97 -1.05 -27.64
C LYS A 30 9.36 0.21 -28.25
N ASP A 31 9.90 0.65 -29.38
CA ASP A 31 9.60 0.21 -30.76
C ASP A 31 8.22 0.69 -31.23
N SER A 32 8.25 1.85 -31.88
CA SER A 32 7.13 2.51 -32.54
C SER A 32 7.13 2.11 -34.01
N ARG A 33 6.05 1.49 -34.49
CA ARG A 33 5.65 1.52 -35.89
C ARG A 33 4.18 1.91 -36.01
N ASP A 34 3.96 2.76 -36.99
CA ASP A 34 2.73 3.05 -37.73
C ASP A 34 1.57 3.71 -36.97
N ILE A 35 1.23 4.94 -37.37
CA ILE A 35 -0.08 5.30 -37.92
C ILE A 35 0.02 6.62 -38.69
N GLU A 36 -0.61 6.58 -39.86
CA GLU A 36 -0.73 7.56 -40.92
C GLU A 36 -1.44 8.88 -40.56
N LYS A 37 -1.18 9.82 -41.46
CA LYS A 37 -1.65 11.21 -41.57
C LYS A 37 -3.16 11.34 -41.79
N THR A 38 -3.72 12.45 -41.33
CA THR A 38 -4.59 13.29 -42.19
C THR A 38 -4.40 14.77 -41.83
N GLN A 39 -4.08 15.58 -42.84
CA GLN A 39 -3.85 17.02 -42.82
C GLN A 39 -5.17 17.81 -42.91
N SER A 40 -5.18 19.02 -42.34
CA SER A 40 -5.83 20.19 -42.94
C SER A 40 -4.99 21.44 -42.67
N ASP A 41 -4.93 22.31 -43.67
CA ASP A 41 -3.97 23.40 -43.90
C ASP A 41 -4.21 24.68 -43.07
N SER A 42 -3.15 25.46 -42.84
CA SER A 42 -3.04 26.88 -43.27
C SER A 42 -1.72 27.56 -42.85
N SER A 43 -0.96 27.96 -43.89
CA SER A 43 -0.14 29.17 -44.10
C SER A 43 0.77 29.82 -43.04
N ASP A 44 2.03 29.97 -43.48
CA ASP A 44 2.95 31.13 -43.39
C ASP A 44 3.63 31.54 -42.08
N ALA A 45 4.95 31.30 -41.98
CA ALA A 45 5.99 32.30 -42.27
C ALA A 45 7.40 31.84 -41.82
N SER A 46 8.37 32.11 -42.70
CA SER A 46 9.85 32.10 -42.61
C SER A 46 10.57 31.92 -41.25
N SER A 47 11.56 31.02 -41.22
CA SER A 47 12.94 31.31 -40.74
C SER A 47 13.86 30.07 -40.82
N SER A 48 14.92 30.19 -41.63
CA SER A 48 16.31 29.74 -41.42
C SER A 48 16.64 28.29 -40.99
N ARG A 49 17.21 27.52 -41.95
CA ARG A 49 17.94 26.25 -41.73
C ARG A 49 19.34 26.47 -41.12
N PRO A 50 19.91 25.44 -40.47
CA PRO A 50 21.29 25.04 -40.72
C PRO A 50 21.37 23.65 -41.38
N GLN A 51 22.32 23.50 -42.30
CA GLN A 51 22.62 22.29 -43.06
C GLN A 51 23.35 21.24 -42.21
N VAL A 52 23.03 19.96 -42.41
CA VAL A 52 23.92 18.84 -42.06
C VAL A 52 24.09 17.96 -43.29
N ILE A 53 25.36 17.72 -43.61
CA ILE A 53 25.89 17.03 -44.78
C ILE A 53 25.73 15.52 -44.59
N ILE A 54 25.03 14.86 -45.52
CA ILE A 54 24.99 13.40 -45.63
C ILE A 54 26.01 12.99 -46.70
N ARG A 55 26.96 12.13 -46.32
CA ARG A 55 27.88 11.47 -47.25
C ARG A 55 27.30 10.12 -47.65
N ASP A 56 27.11 9.93 -48.95
CA ASP A 56 26.86 8.63 -49.58
C ASP A 56 28.15 7.78 -49.56
N ILE A 57 28.06 6.54 -49.07
CA ILE A 57 29.04 5.49 -49.33
C ILE A 57 28.31 4.28 -49.94
N GLN A 58 28.93 3.80 -51.00
CA GLN A 58 28.41 2.89 -52.01
C GLN A 58 28.17 1.46 -51.51
N LYS A 59 27.20 0.82 -52.17
CA LYS A 59 26.96 -0.63 -52.19
C LYS A 59 28.18 -1.39 -52.74
N GLU A 60 28.60 -2.41 -52.02
CA GLU A 60 29.29 -3.57 -52.59
C GLU A 60 28.51 -4.86 -52.34
N LYS A 61 28.72 -5.81 -53.26
CA LYS A 61 27.80 -6.87 -53.64
C LYS A 61 28.47 -8.23 -53.42
N MET A 62 27.87 -9.07 -52.58
CA MET A 62 27.92 -10.56 -52.57
C MET A 62 29.28 -11.25 -52.27
N PRO A 63 29.35 -12.54 -51.82
CA PRO A 63 28.39 -13.62 -52.09
C PRO A 63 28.02 -14.59 -50.95
N SER A 64 26.97 -15.34 -51.29
CA SER A 64 26.43 -16.54 -50.68
C SER A 64 27.45 -17.68 -50.49
N SER A 65 27.35 -18.39 -49.38
CA SER A 65 27.67 -19.82 -49.34
C SER A 65 26.75 -20.55 -48.35
N GLN A 66 26.12 -21.60 -48.86
CA GLN A 66 25.35 -22.60 -48.12
C GLN A 66 26.31 -23.54 -47.41
N SER A 67 25.99 -23.91 -46.17
CA SER A 67 26.32 -25.24 -45.64
C SER A 67 25.39 -25.59 -44.47
N ASN A 68 24.71 -26.74 -44.59
CA ASN A 68 24.10 -27.46 -43.47
C ASN A 68 25.21 -27.96 -42.53
N PRO A 69 24.92 -28.10 -41.23
CA PRO A 69 24.87 -29.43 -40.62
C PRO A 69 23.70 -29.56 -39.62
N SER A 70 22.94 -30.66 -39.66
CA SER A 70 23.17 -31.89 -38.89
C SER A 70 23.07 -31.73 -37.36
N SER A 71 22.13 -32.52 -36.84
CA SER A 71 21.72 -32.72 -35.46
C SER A 71 22.85 -33.05 -34.48
N SER A 72 22.86 -32.38 -33.33
CA SER A 72 23.31 -32.98 -32.07
C SER A 72 22.60 -32.34 -30.87
N THR A 73 21.92 -33.19 -30.11
CA THR A 73 21.17 -32.86 -28.89
C THR A 73 22.16 -32.66 -27.74
N THR A 74 22.47 -31.41 -27.41
CA THR A 74 23.25 -31.10 -26.19
C THR A 74 22.32 -30.43 -25.18
N LYS A 75 22.03 -31.15 -24.09
CA LYS A 75 21.33 -30.63 -22.91
C LYS A 75 22.15 -29.47 -22.33
N ILE A 76 21.70 -28.25 -22.57
CA ILE A 76 22.19 -27.07 -21.86
C ILE A 76 21.50 -27.04 -20.50
N ALA A 77 22.25 -27.38 -19.46
CA ALA A 77 21.84 -27.17 -18.08
C ALA A 77 21.67 -25.65 -17.84
N PRO A 78 20.54 -25.18 -17.28
CA PRO A 78 20.41 -23.78 -16.94
C PRO A 78 21.41 -23.43 -15.83
N ALA A 79 22.22 -22.41 -16.12
CA ALA A 79 23.11 -21.76 -15.18
C ALA A 79 22.34 -21.38 -13.91
N GLN A 80 22.80 -21.90 -12.77
CA GLN A 80 22.33 -21.52 -11.46
C GLN A 80 22.64 -20.04 -11.26
N SER A 81 21.63 -19.18 -11.38
CA SER A 81 21.70 -17.84 -10.80
C SER A 81 21.76 -18.04 -9.30
N GLU A 82 22.90 -17.71 -8.68
CA GLU A 82 23.03 -17.58 -7.23
C GLU A 82 22.12 -16.45 -6.74
N LYS A 83 20.84 -16.76 -6.57
CA LYS A 83 19.98 -16.01 -5.66
C LYS A 83 20.39 -16.46 -4.28
N SER A 84 21.05 -15.58 -3.55
CA SER A 84 21.30 -15.71 -2.12
C SER A 84 19.96 -15.79 -1.37
N ASN A 85 19.39 -16.99 -1.33
CA ASN A 85 18.38 -17.36 -0.36
C ASN A 85 19.06 -17.36 1.00
N PHE A 86 19.06 -16.19 1.66
CA PHE A 86 19.33 -16.08 3.08
C PHE A 86 18.16 -16.74 3.83
N THR A 87 18.17 -18.07 3.86
CA THR A 87 17.36 -18.85 4.78
C THR A 87 17.96 -18.62 6.15
N ILE A 88 17.37 -17.71 6.92
CA ILE A 88 17.62 -17.66 8.37
C ILE A 88 17.24 -19.05 8.88
N SER A 89 18.24 -19.86 9.23
CA SER A 89 18.03 -21.19 9.78
C SER A 89 17.18 -21.06 11.05
N ASN A 90 16.07 -21.79 11.07
CA ASN A 90 15.02 -21.74 12.10
C ASN A 90 15.53 -22.15 13.51
N GLU A 91 16.79 -22.55 13.66
CA GLU A 91 17.34 -23.18 14.86
C GLU A 91 18.07 -22.22 15.82
N GLN A 92 18.35 -20.96 15.43
CA GLN A 92 19.00 -19.97 16.32
C GLN A 92 18.08 -18.88 16.86
N SER A 93 16.79 -18.92 16.49
CA SER A 93 15.78 -18.01 17.06
C SER A 93 15.20 -18.63 18.33
N SER A 94 15.79 -18.35 19.50
CA SER A 94 14.93 -18.26 20.69
C SER A 94 13.87 -17.20 20.38
N LYS A 95 12.64 -17.65 20.17
CA LYS A 95 11.53 -16.76 19.80
C LYS A 95 11.20 -15.95 21.04
N LEU A 96 11.36 -14.63 20.95
CA LEU A 96 10.89 -13.74 21.99
C LEU A 96 9.36 -13.84 22.03
N ASP A 97 8.80 -14.07 23.21
CA ASP A 97 7.35 -14.06 23.39
C ASP A 97 6.77 -12.66 23.05
N LEU A 98 5.52 -12.61 22.61
CA LEU A 98 4.83 -11.38 22.21
C LEU A 98 4.88 -10.32 23.31
N LEU A 99 4.71 -10.71 24.58
CA LEU A 99 4.75 -9.77 25.70
C LEU A 99 6.15 -9.17 25.86
N THR A 100 7.19 -9.99 25.69
CA THR A 100 8.58 -9.55 25.72
C THR A 100 8.87 -8.57 24.58
N ILE A 101 8.43 -8.88 23.36
CA ILE A 101 8.59 -8.01 22.19
C ILE A 101 7.88 -6.67 22.42
N LYS A 102 6.62 -6.68 22.89
CA LYS A 102 5.88 -5.43 23.19
C LYS A 102 6.59 -4.61 24.28
N GLY A 103 7.10 -5.26 25.32
CA GLY A 103 7.91 -4.62 26.36
C GLY A 103 9.16 -3.94 25.79
N LYS A 104 9.90 -4.63 24.92
CA LYS A 104 11.09 -4.08 24.25
C LYS A 104 10.76 -2.95 23.28
N ILE A 105 9.64 -3.02 22.56
CA ILE A 105 9.16 -1.92 21.71
C ILE A 105 8.84 -0.69 22.57
N ALA A 106 8.17 -0.86 23.72
CA ALA A 106 7.86 0.26 24.62
C ALA A 106 9.13 0.89 25.21
N GLU A 107 10.09 0.06 25.64
CA GLU A 107 11.41 0.49 26.10
C GLU A 107 12.17 1.26 25.01
N ALA A 108 12.20 0.76 23.77
CA ALA A 108 12.79 1.44 22.62
C ALA A 108 12.14 2.80 22.34
N LYS A 109 10.81 2.89 22.38
CA LYS A 109 10.09 4.18 22.21
C LYS A 109 10.52 5.19 23.28
N ARG A 110 10.57 4.78 24.55
CA ARG A 110 11.02 5.64 25.66
C ARG A 110 12.48 6.07 25.49
N LEU A 111 13.36 5.18 25.08
CA LEU A 111 14.77 5.48 24.80
C LEU A 111 14.90 6.55 23.70
N LEU A 112 14.18 6.40 22.59
CA LEU A 112 14.23 7.35 21.48
C LEU A 112 13.59 8.71 21.83
N GLN A 113 12.56 8.72 22.68
CA GLN A 113 11.88 9.94 23.14
C GLN A 113 12.71 10.73 24.18
N SER A 114 13.41 10.04 25.08
CA SER A 114 14.23 10.68 26.12
C SER A 114 15.50 11.34 25.60
N LYS A 115 15.97 10.93 24.42
CA LYS A 115 17.11 11.51 23.71
C LYS A 115 16.63 12.19 22.44
N PRO A 116 16.00 13.38 22.49
CA PRO A 116 15.59 14.08 21.27
C PRO A 116 16.83 14.34 20.39
N LEU A 117 16.66 14.24 19.06
CA LEU A 117 17.69 14.65 18.12
C LEU A 117 18.08 16.09 18.44
N LEU A 118 19.38 16.37 18.64
CA LEU A 118 19.85 17.73 18.87
C LEU A 118 19.43 18.59 17.68
N THR A 119 18.45 19.46 17.90
CA THR A 119 18.17 20.59 17.02
C THR A 119 19.40 21.49 17.03
N SER A 120 19.91 21.83 15.85
CA SER A 120 21.02 22.78 15.70
C SER A 120 20.87 23.98 16.65
N LEU A 121 21.93 24.27 17.41
CA LEU A 121 22.02 25.35 18.40
C LEU A 121 21.86 26.77 17.84
N LEU A 122 21.72 26.93 16.51
CA LEU A 122 21.62 28.24 15.85
C LEU A 122 20.22 28.60 15.37
N ASP A 123 19.25 27.67 15.41
CA ASP A 123 17.86 27.99 15.04
C ASP A 123 16.93 26.94 15.66
N SER A 124 16.40 27.23 16.85
CA SER A 124 15.42 26.37 17.56
C SER A 124 14.14 26.06 16.76
N SER A 125 14.03 26.59 15.54
CA SER A 125 12.91 26.44 14.61
C SER A 125 13.03 25.28 13.61
N LYS A 126 14.19 24.63 13.46
CA LYS A 126 14.39 23.56 12.46
C LYS A 126 14.84 22.22 13.07
N VAL A 127 13.87 21.32 13.23
CA VAL A 127 14.12 19.88 13.47
C VAL A 127 14.91 19.32 12.29
N ASP A 128 16.03 18.63 12.56
CA ASP A 128 16.75 17.91 11.50
C ASP A 128 15.88 16.74 11.01
N THR A 129 15.30 16.93 9.84
CA THR A 129 14.43 15.95 9.19
C THR A 129 15.19 15.03 8.21
N SER A 130 16.50 15.24 8.07
CA SER A 130 17.35 14.50 7.13
C SER A 130 17.79 13.13 7.66
N VAL A 131 17.56 12.85 8.94
CA VAL A 131 17.97 11.61 9.62
C VAL A 131 16.78 10.85 10.20
N VAL A 132 16.95 9.54 10.35
CA VAL A 132 16.06 8.65 11.10
C VAL A 132 16.87 7.93 12.16
N ARG A 133 16.21 7.57 13.27
CA ARG A 133 16.81 6.67 14.27
C ARG A 133 16.11 5.34 14.26
N LEU A 134 16.89 4.28 14.29
CA LEU A 134 16.40 2.90 14.27
C LEU A 134 16.91 2.21 15.53
N ALA A 135 15.98 1.96 16.47
CA ALA A 135 16.26 1.18 17.66
C ALA A 135 16.13 -0.31 17.37
N TYR A 136 17.01 -1.09 17.99
CA TYR A 136 17.05 -2.54 17.86
C TYR A 136 17.40 -3.20 19.20
N TYR A 137 16.99 -4.44 19.34
CA TYR A 137 17.31 -5.27 20.49
C TYR A 137 18.54 -6.13 20.19
N ASP A 138 19.60 -5.86 20.95
CA ASP A 138 20.81 -6.66 20.99
C ASP A 138 20.59 -7.84 21.95
N ARG A 139 20.42 -9.03 21.36
CA ARG A 139 20.15 -10.26 22.11
C ARG A 139 21.34 -10.69 22.96
N LYS A 140 22.57 -10.52 22.45
CA LYS A 140 23.80 -10.94 23.11
C LYS A 140 24.05 -10.12 24.37
N ARG A 141 23.82 -8.80 24.29
CA ARG A 141 24.02 -7.88 25.41
C ARG A 141 22.73 -7.63 26.22
N ASN A 142 21.61 -8.24 25.84
CA ASN A 142 20.28 -8.08 26.45
C ASN A 142 19.90 -6.61 26.70
N ARG A 143 20.10 -5.75 25.69
CA ARG A 143 19.84 -4.31 25.79
C ARG A 143 19.30 -3.73 24.48
N ILE A 144 18.75 -2.53 24.56
CA ILE A 144 18.32 -1.77 23.39
C ILE A 144 19.42 -0.76 23.05
N ASP A 145 19.79 -0.75 21.78
CA ASP A 145 20.68 0.25 21.19
C ASP A 145 19.95 0.87 19.97
N TYR A 146 20.52 1.93 19.39
CA TYR A 146 20.00 2.54 18.18
C TYR A 146 21.12 3.04 17.30
N VAL A 147 20.83 3.12 16.00
CA VAL A 147 21.66 3.83 15.02
C VAL A 147 20.98 5.12 14.60
N THR A 148 21.77 6.08 14.11
CA THR A 148 21.27 7.25 13.38
C THR A 148 21.74 7.16 11.94
N ILE A 149 20.82 7.22 10.99
CA ILE A 149 21.11 7.03 9.56
C ILE A 149 20.40 8.09 8.74
N SER A 150 20.93 8.42 7.57
CA SER A 150 20.25 9.39 6.69
C SER A 150 18.94 8.81 6.17
N LYS A 151 17.92 9.66 6.12
CA LYS A 151 16.58 9.32 5.62
C LYS A 151 16.63 8.87 4.15
N SER A 152 17.50 9.47 3.34
CA SER A 152 17.70 9.08 1.94
C SER A 152 18.24 7.66 1.79
N LEU A 153 19.18 7.27 2.65
CA LEU A 153 19.74 5.92 2.64
C LEU A 153 18.74 4.90 3.20
N PHE A 154 18.02 5.25 4.27
CA PHE A 154 16.95 4.41 4.84
C PHE A 154 15.84 4.09 3.83
N LEU A 155 15.52 5.01 2.92
CA LEU A 155 14.50 4.79 1.90
C LEU A 155 15.02 4.09 0.63
N LYS A 156 16.33 3.83 0.53
CA LYS A 156 16.93 3.17 -0.63
C LYS A 156 16.83 1.65 -0.49
N GLY A 157 15.77 1.06 -1.03
CA GLY A 157 15.57 -0.38 -1.06
C GLY A 157 16.75 -1.15 -1.66
N GLY A 158 17.09 -2.29 -1.08
CA GLY A 158 18.21 -3.14 -1.47
C GLY A 158 19.59 -2.65 -1.04
N SER A 159 19.69 -1.47 -0.42
CA SER A 159 20.98 -0.94 0.05
C SER A 159 21.48 -1.69 1.29
N GLU A 160 22.79 -1.82 1.38
CA GLU A 160 23.50 -2.38 2.53
C GLU A 160 24.68 -1.49 2.89
N PHE A 161 24.83 -1.17 4.17
CA PHE A 161 25.84 -0.22 4.62
C PHE A 161 26.17 -0.40 6.12
N PRO A 162 27.41 -0.10 6.54
CA PRO A 162 27.77 -0.03 7.94
C PRO A 162 27.20 1.23 8.60
N ALA A 163 26.82 1.13 9.87
CA ALA A 163 26.41 2.25 10.71
C ALA A 163 26.97 2.08 12.13
N SER A 164 27.35 3.18 12.76
CA SER A 164 27.75 3.17 14.17
C SER A 164 26.52 3.27 15.07
N SER A 165 26.42 2.35 16.03
CA SER A 165 25.40 2.38 17.07
C SER A 165 25.70 3.45 18.11
N SER A 166 24.74 3.73 18.99
CA SER A 166 24.90 4.75 20.03
C SER A 166 25.93 4.36 21.09
N ASP A 167 26.21 3.07 21.22
CA ASP A 167 27.27 2.52 22.08
C ASP A 167 28.62 2.35 21.35
N GLY A 168 28.73 2.81 20.10
CA GLY A 168 29.97 2.79 19.32
C GLY A 168 30.26 1.49 18.57
N ASN A 169 29.36 0.50 18.61
CA ASN A 169 29.53 -0.72 17.82
C ASN A 169 29.22 -0.46 16.34
N VAL A 170 29.88 -1.18 15.43
CA VAL A 170 29.57 -1.11 14.00
C VAL A 170 28.59 -2.22 13.65
N VAL A 171 27.43 -1.84 13.13
CA VAL A 171 26.42 -2.79 12.63
C VAL A 171 26.24 -2.64 11.14
N ILE A 172 25.92 -3.73 10.45
CA ILE A 172 25.55 -3.76 9.03
C ILE A 172 24.04 -3.69 8.93
N ILE A 173 23.54 -2.67 8.24
CA ILE A 173 22.11 -2.48 8.00
C ILE A 173 21.83 -2.77 6.54
N ARG A 174 20.85 -3.62 6.30
CA ARG A 174 20.30 -3.85 4.96
C ARG A 174 18.85 -3.39 4.90
N VAL A 175 18.57 -2.46 3.99
CA VAL A 175 17.21 -2.00 3.72
C VAL A 175 16.57 -2.97 2.74
N ILE A 176 15.51 -3.67 3.18
CA ILE A 176 14.83 -4.64 2.31
C ILE A 176 14.06 -3.90 1.22
N ARG A 177 13.28 -2.89 1.60
CA ARG A 177 12.51 -2.03 0.68
C ARG A 177 12.28 -0.65 1.30
N GLY A 178 12.25 0.41 0.49
CA GLY A 178 11.88 1.75 0.94
C GLY A 178 10.37 1.90 1.08
N ASN A 179 9.88 2.26 2.27
CA ASN A 179 8.44 2.45 2.52
C ASN A 179 8.15 3.41 3.69
N GLY A 180 8.74 4.61 3.68
CA GLY A 180 8.49 5.62 4.71
C GLY A 180 8.76 5.10 6.12
N VAL A 181 7.81 5.31 7.03
CA VAL A 181 7.86 4.82 8.42
C VAL A 181 7.86 3.29 8.54
N ASN A 182 7.35 2.59 7.52
CA ASN A 182 7.23 1.13 7.46
C ASN A 182 8.32 0.51 6.59
N THR A 183 9.48 1.14 6.49
CA THR A 183 10.64 0.58 5.79
C THR A 183 11.21 -0.58 6.61
N PRO A 184 11.15 -1.83 6.12
CA PRO A 184 11.75 -2.96 6.81
C PRO A 184 13.26 -3.05 6.50
N VAL A 185 14.01 -3.40 7.53
CA VAL A 185 15.47 -3.56 7.52
C VAL A 185 15.88 -4.83 8.25
N THR A 186 17.12 -5.28 8.04
CA THR A 186 17.82 -6.23 8.91
C THR A 186 19.08 -5.57 9.48
N ILE A 187 19.48 -5.96 10.68
CA ILE A 187 20.64 -5.42 11.38
C ILE A 187 21.52 -6.59 11.83
N TRP A 188 22.81 -6.52 11.52
CA TRP A 188 23.78 -7.55 11.84
C TRP A 188 25.04 -6.96 12.49
N GLU A 189 25.68 -7.71 13.39
CA GLU A 189 26.98 -7.37 14.00
C GLU A 189 27.80 -8.66 14.09
N ASP A 190 28.97 -8.71 13.46
CA ASP A 190 29.85 -9.89 13.46
C ASP A 190 29.14 -11.22 13.10
N GLY A 191 28.18 -11.16 12.18
CA GLY A 191 27.37 -12.32 11.76
C GLY A 191 26.17 -12.64 12.65
N GLU A 192 25.97 -11.92 13.75
CA GLU A 192 24.82 -12.07 14.65
C GLU A 192 23.67 -11.15 14.26
N PHE A 193 22.43 -11.67 14.29
CA PHE A 193 21.23 -10.92 13.95
C PHE A 193 20.68 -10.15 15.15
N HIS A 194 20.42 -8.86 14.94
CA HIS A 194 19.75 -7.97 15.88
C HIS A 194 18.30 -7.70 15.48
N VAL A 195 17.37 -7.71 16.44
CA VAL A 195 15.95 -7.55 16.15
C VAL A 195 15.62 -6.06 16.03
N PRO A 196 15.25 -5.55 14.83
CA PRO A 196 14.82 -4.16 14.71
C PRO A 196 13.50 -3.95 15.44
N LEU A 197 13.35 -2.86 16.19
CA LEU A 197 12.18 -2.61 17.03
C LEU A 197 11.37 -1.41 16.57
N VAL A 198 11.97 -0.22 16.55
CA VAL A 198 11.23 1.05 16.36
C VAL A 198 12.05 2.00 15.50
N VAL A 199 11.38 2.61 14.53
CA VAL A 199 11.88 3.73 13.74
C VAL A 199 11.32 5.03 14.32
N GLN A 200 12.21 5.94 14.68
CA GLN A 200 11.88 7.36 14.88
C GLN A 200 12.06 8.06 13.54
N TYR A 201 10.94 8.52 12.97
CA TYR A 201 10.88 9.04 11.60
C TYR A 201 10.29 10.46 11.57
N PRO A 202 11.02 11.48 11.10
CA PRO A 202 10.47 12.82 10.94
C PRO A 202 9.54 12.88 9.73
N ILE A 203 8.28 13.18 9.99
CA ILE A 203 7.24 13.37 8.98
C ILE A 203 7.30 14.80 8.47
N GLU A 204 7.33 14.93 7.14
CA GLU A 204 7.41 16.22 6.46
C GLU A 204 6.21 16.40 5.54
N ARG A 205 5.67 17.62 5.48
CA ARG A 205 4.63 17.98 4.52
C ARG A 205 4.89 19.36 3.96
N GLY A 206 5.12 19.42 2.64
CA GLY A 206 5.47 20.65 1.96
C GLY A 206 6.88 21.17 2.28
N GLY A 207 7.81 20.29 2.66
CA GLY A 207 9.17 20.64 3.06
C GLY A 207 9.31 21.08 4.53
N PHE A 208 8.22 21.06 5.30
CA PHE A 208 8.23 21.41 6.72
C PHE A 208 8.02 20.18 7.59
N HIS A 209 8.77 20.08 8.68
CA HIS A 209 8.52 19.12 9.75
C HIS A 209 7.09 19.28 10.27
N ARG A 210 6.36 18.18 10.44
CA ARG A 210 5.01 18.15 11.00
C ARG A 210 4.96 17.45 12.33
N GLU A 211 5.51 16.24 12.37
CA GLU A 211 5.52 15.40 13.56
C GLU A 211 6.64 14.36 13.46
N THR A 212 6.93 13.71 14.58
CA THR A 212 7.86 12.58 14.63
C THR A 212 7.09 11.30 14.91
N ALA A 213 7.13 10.37 13.95
CA ALA A 213 6.50 9.06 14.10
C ALA A 213 7.43 8.09 14.83
N TYR A 214 6.86 7.22 15.68
CA TYR A 214 7.56 6.10 16.31
C TYR A 214 6.87 4.80 15.89
N TYR A 215 7.43 4.13 14.89
CA TYR A 215 6.75 3.07 14.14
C TYR A 215 7.54 1.77 14.14
N VAL A 216 6.83 0.64 14.21
CA VAL A 216 7.40 -0.71 14.10
C VAL A 216 7.14 -1.20 12.67
N SER A 217 8.18 -1.37 11.86
CA SER A 217 8.01 -1.91 10.50
C SER A 217 7.87 -3.45 10.53
N SER A 218 7.43 -4.03 9.42
CA SER A 218 7.30 -5.49 9.26
C SER A 218 8.68 -6.14 9.04
N HIS A 219 9.49 -6.25 10.09
CA HIS A 219 10.83 -6.83 10.05
C HIS A 219 10.81 -8.36 10.15
N PRO A 220 11.71 -9.08 9.45
CA PRO A 220 11.97 -10.49 9.73
C PRO A 220 12.30 -10.69 11.22
N GLY A 221 11.73 -11.73 11.85
CA GLY A 221 11.95 -12.04 13.27
C GLY A 221 10.92 -11.44 14.25
N LEU A 222 10.07 -10.50 13.81
CA LEU A 222 8.92 -10.02 14.60
C LEU A 222 7.59 -10.68 14.21
N VAL A 223 7.52 -11.31 13.05
CA VAL A 223 6.30 -11.92 12.52
C VAL A 223 6.18 -13.36 13.05
N THR A 224 5.51 -13.54 14.19
CA THR A 224 5.21 -14.86 14.78
C THR A 224 3.71 -15.17 14.68
N PRO A 225 3.29 -16.45 14.80
CA PRO A 225 1.87 -16.79 14.81
C PRO A 225 1.06 -16.04 15.88
N GLU A 226 1.63 -15.81 17.06
CA GLU A 226 1.00 -15.10 18.17
C GLU A 226 0.80 -13.62 17.83
N VAL A 227 1.82 -12.99 17.23
CA VAL A 227 1.76 -11.61 16.75
C VAL A 227 0.69 -11.47 15.66
N VAL A 228 0.68 -12.39 14.68
CA VAL A 228 -0.33 -12.39 13.61
C VAL A 228 -1.74 -12.54 14.19
N GLN A 229 -1.92 -13.43 15.17
CA GLN A 229 -3.21 -13.63 15.83
C GLN A 229 -3.66 -12.37 16.58
N ALA A 230 -2.76 -11.69 17.29
CA ALA A 230 -3.07 -10.42 17.95
C ALA A 230 -3.50 -9.34 16.93
N GLY A 231 -2.87 -9.30 15.75
CA GLY A 231 -3.25 -8.42 14.66
C GLY A 231 -4.64 -8.71 14.11
N LYS A 232 -4.98 -9.98 13.89
CA LYS A 232 -6.33 -10.41 13.47
C LYS A 232 -7.39 -9.99 14.48
N ILE A 233 -7.15 -10.24 15.76
CA ILE A 233 -8.05 -9.86 16.86
C ILE A 233 -8.26 -8.34 16.88
N TYR A 234 -7.21 -7.55 16.66
CA TYR A 234 -7.30 -6.10 16.60
C TYR A 234 -8.24 -5.63 15.47
N VAL A 235 -8.02 -6.10 14.23
CA VAL A 235 -8.87 -5.72 13.09
C VAL A 235 -10.32 -6.16 13.32
N ARG A 236 -10.53 -7.39 13.79
CA ARG A 236 -11.86 -7.93 14.10
C ARG A 236 -12.60 -7.08 15.12
N SER A 237 -11.94 -6.79 16.24
CA SER A 237 -12.51 -6.01 17.35
C SER A 237 -12.84 -4.58 16.91
N LEU A 238 -12.03 -4.00 16.04
CA LEU A 238 -12.26 -2.67 15.49
C LEU A 238 -13.53 -2.62 14.63
N VAL A 239 -13.73 -3.62 13.76
CA VAL A 239 -14.94 -3.74 12.95
C VAL A 239 -16.17 -3.96 13.85
N ASP A 240 -16.06 -4.83 14.86
CA ASP A 240 -17.17 -5.10 15.78
C ASP A 240 -17.54 -3.87 16.64
N ALA A 241 -16.54 -3.11 17.09
CA ALA A 241 -16.74 -1.83 17.79
C ALA A 241 -17.40 -0.78 16.89
N ALA A 242 -16.96 -0.67 15.63
CA ALA A 242 -17.56 0.26 14.67
C ALA A 242 -19.03 -0.10 14.39
N ARG A 243 -19.35 -1.37 14.17
CA ARG A 243 -20.74 -1.85 14.00
C ARG A 243 -21.60 -1.57 15.21
N SER A 244 -21.10 -1.87 16.41
CA SER A 244 -21.85 -1.67 17.66
C SER A 244 -22.18 -0.19 17.84
N SER A 245 -21.20 0.68 17.61
CA SER A 245 -21.41 2.12 17.70
C SER A 245 -22.34 2.68 16.61
N LEU A 246 -22.36 2.08 15.41
CA LEU A 246 -23.37 2.42 14.39
C LEU A 246 -24.78 1.94 14.78
N LYS A 247 -24.89 0.76 15.40
CA LYS A 247 -26.15 0.21 15.90
C LYS A 247 -26.77 1.10 16.98
N GLU A 248 -25.97 1.67 17.87
CA GLU A 248 -26.41 2.67 18.86
C GLU A 248 -27.01 3.93 18.22
N LYS A 249 -26.64 4.22 16.95
CA LYS A 249 -27.22 5.31 16.14
C LYS A 249 -28.40 4.85 15.27
N GLY A 250 -28.90 3.64 15.49
CA GLY A 250 -29.99 3.04 14.71
C GLY A 250 -29.57 2.53 13.33
N ILE A 251 -28.26 2.46 13.04
CA ILE A 251 -27.74 2.02 11.74
C ILE A 251 -27.27 0.56 11.86
N PHE A 252 -28.01 -0.34 11.23
CA PHE A 252 -27.70 -1.75 11.21
C PHE A 252 -26.82 -2.11 10.01
N VAL A 253 -25.65 -2.68 10.29
CA VAL A 253 -24.72 -3.23 9.30
C VAL A 253 -24.67 -4.74 9.47
N SER A 254 -24.95 -5.48 8.38
CA SER A 254 -25.01 -6.94 8.40
C SER A 254 -23.65 -7.56 8.75
N LYS A 255 -23.66 -8.82 9.18
CA LYS A 255 -22.43 -9.54 9.55
C LYS A 255 -21.57 -9.81 8.32
N GLU A 256 -22.22 -10.09 7.20
CA GLU A 256 -21.59 -10.38 5.91
C GLU A 256 -20.84 -9.16 5.41
N LEU A 257 -21.45 -7.96 5.45
CA LEU A 257 -20.76 -6.71 5.10
C LEU A 257 -19.57 -6.43 6.01
N ALA A 258 -19.68 -6.76 7.29
CA ALA A 258 -18.56 -6.63 8.21
C ALA A 258 -17.44 -7.65 7.94
N ASP A 259 -17.77 -8.88 7.55
CA ASP A 259 -16.80 -9.92 7.19
C ASP A 259 -16.07 -9.56 5.89
N ILE A 260 -16.76 -8.87 4.98
CA ILE A 260 -16.13 -8.27 3.79
C ILE A 260 -15.22 -7.12 4.21
N ALA A 261 -15.69 -6.21 5.07
CA ALA A 261 -14.94 -5.02 5.49
C ALA A 261 -13.62 -5.39 6.18
N GLU A 262 -13.65 -6.38 7.06
CA GLU A 262 -12.47 -6.91 7.75
C GLU A 262 -11.39 -7.39 6.77
N ARG A 263 -11.79 -8.05 5.68
CA ARG A 263 -10.86 -8.45 4.62
C ARG A 263 -10.36 -7.25 3.84
N LEU A 264 -11.26 -6.37 3.43
CA LEU A 264 -10.90 -5.19 2.64
C LEU A 264 -9.88 -4.31 3.36
N ILE A 265 -9.96 -4.16 4.69
CA ILE A 265 -8.94 -3.46 5.49
C ILE A 265 -7.53 -4.00 5.23
N VAL A 266 -7.37 -5.31 5.06
CA VAL A 266 -6.06 -5.91 4.75
C VAL A 266 -5.74 -5.79 3.26
N VAL A 267 -6.72 -6.04 2.38
CA VAL A 267 -6.55 -5.93 0.92
C VAL A 267 -6.02 -4.56 0.51
N GLU A 268 -6.52 -3.47 1.14
CA GLU A 268 -6.08 -2.09 0.87
C GLU A 268 -4.57 -1.86 1.04
N HIS A 269 -3.89 -2.69 1.85
CA HIS A 269 -2.46 -2.53 2.14
C HIS A 269 -1.59 -3.63 1.55
N VAL A 270 -2.15 -4.45 0.65
CA VAL A 270 -1.38 -5.43 -0.12
C VAL A 270 -0.69 -4.74 -1.28
N ASP A 271 0.64 -4.75 -1.27
CA ASP A 271 1.42 -4.28 -2.41
C ASP A 271 1.25 -5.23 -3.61
N HIS A 272 0.85 -4.70 -4.76
CA HIS A 272 0.60 -5.48 -5.97
C HIS A 272 1.83 -6.17 -6.56
N TYR A 273 3.03 -5.62 -6.36
CA TYR A 273 4.26 -6.26 -6.83
C TYR A 273 4.62 -7.44 -5.93
N ARG A 274 4.57 -7.25 -4.61
CA ARG A 274 4.75 -8.33 -3.63
C ARG A 274 3.73 -9.44 -3.85
N PHE A 275 2.46 -9.10 -4.08
CA PHE A 275 1.42 -10.08 -4.34
C PHE A 275 1.75 -10.99 -5.55
N ARG A 276 2.34 -10.44 -6.61
CA ARG A 276 2.72 -11.23 -7.80
C ARG A 276 4.00 -12.05 -7.64
N SER A 277 4.84 -11.72 -6.66
CA SER A 277 6.23 -12.23 -6.58
C SER A 277 6.56 -12.97 -5.30
N GLU A 278 5.77 -12.80 -4.24
CA GLU A 278 5.98 -13.40 -2.93
C GLU A 278 4.86 -14.39 -2.58
N TYR A 279 5.14 -15.29 -1.64
CA TYR A 279 4.11 -16.16 -1.08
C TYR A 279 3.07 -15.35 -0.31
N HIS A 280 1.80 -15.40 -0.75
CA HIS A 280 0.75 -14.47 -0.29
C HIS A 280 0.53 -14.46 1.22
N LEU A 281 0.61 -15.63 1.88
CA LEU A 281 0.43 -15.72 3.34
C LEU A 281 1.47 -14.89 4.10
N ASN A 282 2.69 -14.76 3.60
CA ASN A 282 3.72 -13.92 4.24
C ASN A 282 3.32 -12.44 4.21
N ILE A 283 2.72 -11.99 3.10
CA ILE A 283 2.24 -10.60 2.95
C ILE A 283 1.12 -10.32 3.94
N PHE A 284 0.15 -11.24 4.07
CA PHE A 284 -0.94 -11.09 5.03
C PHE A 284 -0.45 -11.11 6.47
N ASN A 285 0.50 -11.99 6.79
CA ASN A 285 1.10 -12.06 8.12
C ASN A 285 1.87 -10.77 8.47
N ASP A 286 2.60 -10.18 7.52
CA ASP A 286 3.25 -8.89 7.71
C ASP A 286 2.23 -7.80 8.06
N ILE A 287 1.12 -7.72 7.33
CA ILE A 287 0.07 -6.72 7.55
C ILE A 287 -0.55 -6.89 8.95
N TYR A 288 -0.89 -8.12 9.34
CA TYR A 288 -1.40 -8.38 10.70
C TYR A 288 -0.37 -8.08 11.78
N ALA A 289 0.91 -8.35 11.56
CA ALA A 289 1.95 -7.96 12.51
C ALA A 289 2.02 -6.43 12.69
N LEU A 290 1.86 -5.66 11.61
CA LEU A 290 1.79 -4.20 11.70
C LEU A 290 0.59 -3.72 12.54
N PHE A 291 -0.56 -4.40 12.45
CA PHE A 291 -1.70 -4.13 13.34
C PHE A 291 -1.38 -4.44 14.80
N ALA A 292 -0.73 -5.57 15.08
CA ALA A 292 -0.40 -5.98 16.43
C ALA A 292 0.58 -5.04 17.16
N PHE A 293 1.51 -4.44 16.42
CA PHE A 293 2.57 -3.59 17.00
C PHE A 293 2.26 -2.11 17.02
N ASN A 294 1.54 -1.60 16.00
CA ASN A 294 1.27 -0.17 15.87
C ASN A 294 -0.17 0.21 16.25
N GLU A 295 -1.09 -0.76 16.31
CA GLU A 295 -2.48 -0.58 16.75
C GLU A 295 -3.12 0.66 16.10
N GLY A 296 -3.49 1.68 16.88
CA GLY A 296 -4.14 2.90 16.37
C GLY A 296 -3.27 3.79 15.48
N GLN A 297 -1.99 3.44 15.28
CA GLN A 297 -1.05 4.14 14.41
C GLN A 297 -0.81 3.41 13.08
N THR A 298 -1.27 2.16 12.94
CA THR A 298 -1.03 1.38 11.72
C THR A 298 -1.61 2.10 10.51
N TYR A 299 -0.79 2.37 9.49
CA TYR A 299 -1.19 3.10 8.28
C TYR A 299 -1.67 4.54 8.46
N ALA A 300 -1.46 5.18 9.62
CA ALA A 300 -1.80 6.59 9.85
C ALA A 300 -1.14 7.58 8.85
N TYR A 301 -0.10 7.13 8.16
CA TYR A 301 0.67 7.88 7.16
C TYR A 301 0.50 7.35 5.73
N ALA A 302 -0.33 6.33 5.52
CA ALA A 302 -0.57 5.75 4.21
C ALA A 302 -1.45 6.68 3.38
N ILE A 303 -0.92 7.13 2.23
CA ILE A 303 -1.65 7.98 1.29
C ILE A 303 -1.37 7.50 -0.13
N SER A 304 -2.41 7.22 -0.90
CA SER A 304 -2.30 6.85 -2.31
C SER A 304 -2.11 8.08 -3.22
N SER A 305 -1.75 7.85 -4.48
CA SER A 305 -1.67 8.91 -5.49
C SER A 305 -3.00 9.63 -5.73
N ALA A 306 -4.13 8.95 -5.50
CA ALA A 306 -5.48 9.51 -5.57
C ALA A 306 -5.89 10.25 -4.28
N GLY A 307 -5.00 10.34 -3.30
CA GLY A 307 -5.27 10.94 -2.00
C GLY A 307 -6.07 10.06 -1.04
N ALA A 308 -6.24 8.77 -1.38
CA ALA A 308 -6.87 7.80 -0.50
C ALA A 308 -6.01 7.62 0.76
N GLY A 309 -6.60 7.66 1.95
CA GLY A 309 -5.85 7.86 3.19
C GLY A 309 -6.14 6.83 4.28
N GLY A 310 -5.12 6.57 5.10
CA GLY A 310 -5.26 5.87 6.37
C GLY A 310 -5.60 4.39 6.26
N LEU A 311 -6.22 3.87 7.32
CA LEU A 311 -6.51 2.46 7.50
C LEU A 311 -7.32 1.84 6.36
N VAL A 312 -8.36 2.54 5.89
CA VAL A 312 -9.34 1.98 4.95
C VAL A 312 -9.15 2.49 3.53
N GLN A 313 -8.08 3.26 3.27
CA GLN A 313 -7.78 3.89 1.99
C GLN A 313 -9.02 4.55 1.35
N MET A 314 -9.81 5.29 2.14
CA MET A 314 -10.96 6.01 1.60
C MET A 314 -10.50 7.31 0.93
N ILE A 315 -11.13 7.68 -0.19
CA ILE A 315 -10.85 8.93 -0.90
C ILE A 315 -11.61 10.09 -0.22
N PRO A 316 -11.04 11.32 -0.15
CA PRO A 316 -11.68 12.46 0.52
C PRO A 316 -13.10 12.77 0.06
N SER A 317 -13.37 12.70 -1.25
CA SER A 317 -14.71 12.96 -1.81
C SER A 317 -15.73 11.91 -1.35
N THR A 318 -15.34 10.62 -1.33
CA THR A 318 -16.17 9.54 -0.80
C THR A 318 -16.46 9.75 0.68
N TYR A 319 -15.46 10.14 1.47
CA TYR A 319 -15.65 10.44 2.89
C TYR A 319 -16.64 11.59 3.10
N ALA A 320 -16.56 12.65 2.31
CA ALA A 320 -17.51 13.76 2.35
C ALA A 320 -18.94 13.32 2.03
N ILE A 321 -19.13 12.46 1.01
CA ILE A 321 -20.44 11.90 0.66
C ILE A 321 -21.02 11.11 1.85
N VAL A 322 -20.21 10.22 2.45
CA VAL A 322 -20.62 9.41 3.61
C VAL A 322 -20.99 10.32 4.78
N ARG A 323 -20.17 11.33 5.09
CA ARG A 323 -20.44 12.30 6.15
C ARG A 323 -21.73 13.07 5.93
N ASN A 324 -22.01 13.49 4.70
CA ASN A 324 -23.22 14.23 4.38
C ASN A 324 -24.47 13.35 4.48
N ARG A 325 -24.41 12.11 3.97
CA ARG A 325 -25.54 11.17 4.02
C ARG A 325 -25.83 10.68 5.45
N PHE A 326 -24.80 10.51 6.27
CA PHE A 326 -24.88 9.98 7.63
C PHE A 326 -24.43 11.00 8.68
N TYR A 327 -24.88 12.25 8.55
CA TYR A 327 -24.45 13.37 9.38
C TYR A 327 -24.69 13.15 10.89
N ASN A 328 -25.76 12.43 11.23
CA ASN A 328 -26.15 12.10 12.60
C ASN A 328 -25.20 11.11 13.32
N VAL A 329 -24.30 10.44 12.57
CA VAL A 329 -23.30 9.54 13.15
C VAL A 329 -22.18 10.31 13.86
N GLY A 330 -21.92 11.56 13.45
CA GLY A 330 -20.86 12.38 14.04
C GLY A 330 -19.45 11.92 13.66
N LEU A 331 -19.23 11.56 12.39
CA LEU A 331 -17.90 11.28 11.85
C LEU A 331 -17.00 12.54 11.92
N ILE A 332 -15.71 12.33 12.21
CA ILE A 332 -14.70 13.40 12.37
C ILE A 332 -14.68 14.31 11.14
N PRO A 333 -14.75 15.65 11.30
CA PRO A 333 -14.86 16.52 10.14
C PRO A 333 -13.64 16.56 9.23
N ASP A 334 -12.46 16.63 9.82
CA ASP A 334 -11.20 16.61 9.08
C ASP A 334 -10.94 15.20 8.52
N PHE A 335 -10.66 15.13 7.22
CA PHE A 335 -10.44 13.84 6.55
C PHE A 335 -9.18 13.13 7.05
N VAL A 336 -8.10 13.88 7.30
CA VAL A 336 -6.82 13.28 7.71
C VAL A 336 -6.95 12.72 9.12
N ASP A 337 -7.48 13.50 10.06
CA ASP A 337 -7.75 13.04 11.42
C ASP A 337 -8.77 11.89 11.42
N GLY A 338 -9.78 11.99 10.56
CA GLY A 338 -10.81 10.97 10.40
C GLY A 338 -10.26 9.63 9.91
N MET A 339 -9.36 9.62 8.92
CA MET A 339 -8.77 8.39 8.39
C MET A 339 -7.63 7.84 9.27
N ARG A 340 -7.00 8.68 10.09
CA ARG A 340 -6.04 8.27 11.13
C ARG A 340 -6.73 7.66 12.35
N ASN A 341 -7.93 8.11 12.68
CA ASN A 341 -8.72 7.48 13.73
C ASN A 341 -9.38 6.20 13.20
N HIS A 342 -8.81 5.05 13.57
CA HIS A 342 -9.25 3.73 13.12
C HIS A 342 -10.75 3.47 13.29
N LEU A 343 -11.32 3.83 14.45
CA LEU A 343 -12.75 3.58 14.71
C LEU A 343 -13.63 4.43 13.78
N ASN A 344 -13.27 5.70 13.59
CA ASN A 344 -13.96 6.59 12.65
C ASN A 344 -13.81 6.12 11.20
N ALA A 345 -12.61 5.73 10.79
CA ALA A 345 -12.32 5.21 9.45
C ALA A 345 -13.17 3.97 9.13
N VAL A 346 -13.23 3.00 10.06
CA VAL A 346 -14.04 1.79 9.88
C VAL A 346 -15.54 2.07 9.91
N LYS A 347 -16.02 3.00 10.75
CA LYS A 347 -17.42 3.46 10.67
C LYS A 347 -17.74 4.01 9.28
N ALA A 348 -16.88 4.87 8.74
CA ALA A 348 -17.08 5.44 7.41
C ALA A 348 -17.07 4.38 6.31
N MET A 349 -16.15 3.42 6.39
CA MET A 349 -16.08 2.27 5.49
C MET A 349 -17.37 1.44 5.52
N LEU A 350 -17.86 1.08 6.70
CA LEU A 350 -19.09 0.28 6.85
C LEU A 350 -20.32 1.03 6.33
N LEU A 351 -20.41 2.35 6.58
CA LEU A 351 -21.48 3.19 6.04
C LEU A 351 -21.44 3.27 4.52
N TYR A 352 -20.25 3.46 3.94
CA TYR A 352 -20.07 3.44 2.50
C TYR A 352 -20.46 2.09 1.90
N MET A 353 -19.97 0.99 2.46
CA MET A 353 -20.28 -0.36 1.98
C MET A 353 -21.77 -0.68 2.10
N LYS A 354 -22.43 -0.30 3.20
CA LYS A 354 -23.88 -0.45 3.37
C LYS A 354 -24.63 0.31 2.28
N MET A 355 -24.28 1.59 2.09
CA MET A 355 -24.88 2.43 1.06
C MET A 355 -24.73 1.83 -0.34
N VAL A 356 -23.50 1.42 -0.69
CA VAL A 356 -23.20 0.79 -1.99
C VAL A 356 -23.98 -0.50 -2.17
N TRP A 357 -24.07 -1.33 -1.12
CA TRP A 357 -24.83 -2.58 -1.18
C TRP A 357 -26.32 -2.36 -1.44
N GLU A 358 -26.91 -1.41 -0.71
CA GLU A 358 -28.33 -1.07 -0.86
C GLU A 358 -28.62 -0.52 -2.26
N ASP A 359 -27.78 0.40 -2.76
CA ASP A 359 -27.94 0.97 -4.10
C ASP A 359 -27.77 -0.10 -5.20
N LEU A 360 -26.84 -1.05 -5.02
CA LEU A 360 -26.65 -2.17 -5.95
C LEU A 360 -27.84 -3.15 -5.95
N LEU A 361 -28.44 -3.44 -4.79
CA LEU A 361 -29.58 -4.34 -4.70
C LEU A 361 -30.85 -3.79 -5.37
N MET A 362 -30.98 -2.46 -5.46
CA MET A 362 -32.09 -1.81 -6.17
C MET A 362 -31.94 -1.88 -7.70
N ASN A 363 -30.81 -2.37 -8.22
CA ASN A 363 -30.60 -2.53 -9.65
C ASN A 363 -31.00 -3.93 -10.13
N ASP A 364 -31.97 -4.01 -11.05
CA ASP A 364 -32.49 -5.29 -11.56
C ASP A 364 -31.40 -6.19 -12.17
N VAL A 365 -30.41 -5.63 -12.88
CA VAL A 365 -29.33 -6.42 -13.48
C VAL A 365 -28.50 -7.09 -12.40
N VAL A 366 -28.17 -6.35 -11.33
CA VAL A 366 -27.39 -6.87 -10.20
C VAL A 366 -28.21 -7.90 -9.43
N TYR A 367 -29.47 -7.60 -9.14
CA TYR A 367 -30.37 -8.54 -8.44
C TYR A 367 -30.49 -9.87 -9.20
N GLN A 368 -30.72 -9.82 -10.50
CA GLN A 368 -30.79 -11.02 -11.35
C GLN A 368 -29.45 -11.78 -11.41
N ALA A 369 -28.33 -11.07 -11.44
CA ALA A 369 -27.00 -11.69 -11.42
C ALA A 369 -26.70 -12.41 -10.11
N LEU A 370 -27.16 -11.87 -8.97
CA LEU A 370 -27.08 -12.54 -7.68
C LEU A 370 -27.94 -13.82 -7.65
N GLN A 371 -29.20 -13.74 -8.10
CA GLN A 371 -30.11 -14.89 -8.15
C GLN A 371 -29.59 -16.03 -9.04
N ARG A 372 -28.89 -15.69 -10.13
CA ARG A 372 -28.31 -16.66 -11.08
C ARG A 372 -26.89 -17.11 -10.71
N GLY A 373 -26.32 -16.62 -9.62
CA GLY A 373 -24.93 -16.94 -9.22
C GLY A 373 -23.85 -16.39 -10.18
N ILE A 374 -24.18 -15.39 -11.01
CA ILE A 374 -23.24 -14.73 -11.93
C ILE A 374 -22.22 -13.87 -11.15
N ALA A 375 -22.69 -13.23 -10.08
CA ALA A 375 -21.90 -12.44 -9.16
C ALA A 375 -22.29 -12.77 -7.72
N THR A 376 -21.37 -12.57 -6.79
CA THR A 376 -21.63 -12.70 -5.35
C THR A 376 -21.61 -11.34 -4.67
N GLN A 377 -22.26 -11.21 -3.51
CA GLN A 377 -22.19 -9.99 -2.69
C GLN A 377 -20.74 -9.57 -2.41
N LYS A 378 -19.87 -10.53 -2.06
CA LYS A 378 -18.46 -10.28 -1.75
C LYS A 378 -17.74 -9.63 -2.92
N GLU A 379 -17.91 -10.15 -4.13
CA GLU A 379 -17.26 -9.62 -5.33
C GLU A 379 -17.79 -8.25 -5.70
N LEU A 380 -19.10 -8.03 -5.61
CA LEU A 380 -19.71 -6.75 -5.95
C LEU A 380 -19.29 -5.65 -4.98
N ILE A 381 -19.24 -5.95 -3.68
CA ILE A 381 -18.79 -5.00 -2.68
C ILE A 381 -17.29 -4.74 -2.78
N ALA A 382 -16.46 -5.77 -2.93
CA ALA A 382 -15.03 -5.58 -3.11
C ALA A 382 -14.71 -4.77 -4.39
N ALA A 383 -15.35 -5.11 -5.52
CA ALA A 383 -15.17 -4.38 -6.76
C ALA A 383 -15.72 -2.95 -6.68
N GLY A 384 -16.87 -2.74 -6.04
CA GLY A 384 -17.48 -1.42 -5.83
C GLY A 384 -16.77 -0.56 -4.78
N TYR A 385 -15.96 -1.17 -3.92
CA TYR A 385 -15.11 -0.44 -2.99
C TYR A 385 -13.86 0.10 -3.69
N ASN A 386 -13.18 -0.74 -4.48
CA ASN A 386 -11.98 -0.35 -5.23
C ASN A 386 -12.28 0.51 -6.47
N SER A 387 -13.46 0.36 -7.08
CA SER A 387 -13.84 1.05 -8.32
C SER A 387 -15.17 1.80 -8.18
N ASN A 388 -15.68 2.37 -9.27
CA ASN A 388 -16.97 3.05 -9.25
C ASN A 388 -18.13 2.03 -9.24
N PRO A 389 -18.89 1.89 -8.13
CA PRO A 389 -19.96 0.88 -8.02
C PRO A 389 -21.08 1.08 -9.05
N ALA A 390 -21.32 2.32 -9.51
CA ALA A 390 -22.33 2.62 -10.51
C ALA A 390 -22.05 1.98 -11.89
N ARG A 391 -20.80 1.54 -12.15
CA ARG A 391 -20.43 0.85 -13.38
C ARG A 391 -20.64 -0.66 -13.33
N LEU A 392 -20.79 -1.25 -12.14
CA LEU A 392 -20.94 -2.71 -12.00
C LEU A 392 -22.15 -3.28 -12.76
N PRO A 393 -23.35 -2.68 -12.71
CA PRO A 393 -24.48 -3.17 -13.50
C PRO A 393 -24.17 -3.25 -15.00
N LEU A 394 -23.46 -2.25 -15.55
CA LEU A 394 -23.07 -2.23 -16.96
C LEU A 394 -22.09 -3.34 -17.32
N TYR A 395 -21.11 -3.61 -16.47
CA TYR A 395 -20.18 -4.73 -16.68
C TYR A 395 -20.90 -6.07 -16.64
N ILE A 396 -21.81 -6.26 -15.69
CA ILE A 396 -22.63 -7.47 -15.57
C ILE A 396 -23.53 -7.65 -16.80
N GLN A 397 -24.21 -6.60 -17.22
CA GLN A 397 -25.10 -6.63 -18.38
C GLN A 397 -24.35 -7.03 -19.66
N ARG A 398 -23.14 -6.52 -19.85
CA ARG A 398 -22.33 -6.78 -21.06
C ARG A 398 -21.60 -8.11 -21.02
N GLY A 399 -21.07 -8.50 -19.86
CA GLY A 399 -20.20 -9.66 -19.74
C GLY A 399 -20.89 -10.93 -19.25
N GLY A 400 -22.08 -10.84 -18.66
CA GLY A 400 -22.74 -11.97 -18.02
C GLY A 400 -21.80 -12.62 -16.99
N ALA A 401 -21.58 -13.94 -17.10
CA ALA A 401 -20.62 -14.68 -16.26
C ALA A 401 -19.17 -14.12 -16.33
N ASN A 402 -18.79 -13.51 -17.46
CA ASN A 402 -17.46 -12.98 -17.72
C ASN A 402 -17.34 -11.48 -17.40
N TRP A 403 -18.26 -10.89 -16.64
CA TRP A 403 -18.23 -9.46 -16.31
C TRP A 403 -16.93 -9.00 -15.64
N ARG A 404 -16.25 -9.91 -14.92
CA ARG A 404 -14.94 -9.68 -14.30
C ARG A 404 -13.85 -9.37 -15.32
N ASP A 405 -14.02 -9.74 -16.59
CA ASP A 405 -13.08 -9.39 -17.65
C ASP A 405 -13.22 -7.94 -18.11
N LEU A 406 -14.35 -7.30 -17.81
CA LEU A 406 -14.66 -5.93 -18.24
C LEU A 406 -14.34 -4.86 -17.19
N ILE A 407 -14.08 -5.25 -15.94
CA ILE A 407 -13.68 -4.31 -14.88
C ILE A 407 -12.24 -3.82 -15.08
N PRO A 408 -11.85 -2.68 -14.47
CA PRO A 408 -10.49 -2.17 -14.56
C PRO A 408 -9.44 -3.19 -14.08
N ALA A 409 -8.25 -3.18 -14.69
CA ALA A 409 -7.17 -4.14 -14.37
C ALA A 409 -6.76 -4.10 -12.89
N GLU A 410 -6.78 -2.91 -12.28
CA GLU A 410 -6.52 -2.75 -10.84
C GLU A 410 -7.59 -3.45 -9.98
N THR A 411 -8.86 -3.35 -10.37
CA THR A 411 -9.95 -4.02 -9.68
C THR A 411 -9.90 -5.54 -9.85
N LYS A 412 -9.39 -6.04 -10.99
CA LYS A 412 -9.16 -7.48 -11.18
C LYS A 412 -8.14 -8.02 -10.17
N ILE A 413 -6.97 -7.39 -10.06
CA ILE A 413 -5.97 -7.80 -9.07
C ILE A 413 -6.50 -7.64 -7.64
N TYR A 414 -7.29 -6.61 -7.37
CA TYR A 414 -7.95 -6.43 -6.06
C TYR A 414 -8.85 -7.62 -5.70
N LEU A 415 -9.66 -8.11 -6.65
CA LEU A 415 -10.49 -9.31 -6.45
C LEU A 415 -9.65 -10.60 -6.30
N GLU A 416 -8.52 -10.71 -6.99
CA GLU A 416 -7.58 -11.82 -6.82
C GLU A 416 -6.96 -11.83 -5.41
N ILE A 417 -6.56 -10.66 -4.90
CA ILE A 417 -6.06 -10.49 -3.53
C ILE A 417 -7.15 -10.89 -2.53
N TYR A 418 -8.37 -10.41 -2.73
CA TYR A 418 -9.51 -10.76 -1.88
C TYR A 418 -9.73 -12.28 -1.82
N ARG A 419 -9.77 -12.95 -2.98
CA ARG A 419 -9.93 -14.41 -3.07
C ARG A 419 -8.77 -15.14 -2.41
N SER A 420 -7.54 -14.65 -2.59
CA SER A 420 -6.35 -15.19 -1.93
C SER A 420 -6.46 -15.10 -0.41
N MET A 421 -6.96 -13.99 0.13
CA MET A 421 -7.22 -13.86 1.56
C MET A 421 -8.23 -14.87 2.06
N GLU A 422 -9.31 -15.14 1.32
CA GLU A 422 -10.27 -16.19 1.71
C GLU A 422 -9.65 -17.58 1.79
N LEU A 423 -8.66 -17.87 0.93
CA LEU A 423 -7.96 -19.14 0.93
C LEU A 423 -6.95 -19.27 2.09
N PHE A 424 -6.12 -18.24 2.31
CA PHE A 424 -5.00 -18.30 3.26
C PHE A 424 -5.35 -17.83 4.67
N VAL A 425 -6.40 -17.03 4.82
CA VAL A 425 -6.84 -16.44 6.09
C VAL A 425 -8.34 -16.68 6.27
N PRO A 426 -8.77 -17.91 6.56
CA PRO A 426 -10.17 -18.20 6.84
C PRO A 426 -10.64 -17.36 8.04
N LEU A 427 -11.84 -16.79 7.92
CA LEU A 427 -12.48 -16.07 9.01
C LEU A 427 -13.59 -16.92 9.60
N GLU A 428 -13.63 -16.97 10.92
CA GLU A 428 -14.79 -17.49 11.64
C GLU A 428 -15.97 -16.52 11.45
N PRO A 429 -17.14 -17.00 10.97
CA PRO A 429 -18.33 -16.17 10.81
C PRO A 429 -18.70 -15.43 12.10
N ARG A 430 -19.18 -14.19 12.00
CA ARG A 430 -19.59 -13.42 13.19
C ARG A 430 -20.79 -14.10 13.89
N LYS A 431 -20.69 -14.34 15.19
CA LYS A 431 -21.82 -14.80 16.04
C LYS A 431 -22.90 -13.71 16.14
N GLU A 432 -24.13 -14.10 16.46
CA GLU A 432 -25.32 -13.21 16.56
C GLU A 432 -25.20 -12.13 17.63
#